data_AF-A0A2V5PQM3-F1
#
_entry.id   AF-A0A2V5PQM3-F1
#
_cell.length_a   1.000
_cell.length_b   1.000
_cell.length_c   1.000
_cell.angle_alpha   90.00
_cell.angle_beta   90.00
_cell.angle_gamma   90.00
#
_symmetry.space_group_name_H-M   'P 1'
#
loop_
_entity.id
_entity.type
_entity.pdbx_description
1 polymer ?
#
loop_
_entity_poly.entity_id
_entity_poly.type
_entity_poly.pdbx_seq_one_letter_code
_entity_poly.pdbx_strand_id
1 'polypeptide(L)'
;MKTHFTYYSPLMTASMAAALAFLEPQARGEDAQPARPNTQVAAAEKSQPEAQKQLETAEKEYQKARALQARAADQRAEEALRAASGPKQEYDLVIADGMLIKKGAKEGKLEATLANVVDALRERHSSANIAIAPGVAKLKIGDVKLRAGLLWDELEAIRVASGSGFDWMAPGSLNPNFPGPGLFDPATGLPRSEPTDAGLFVLREPAATPENQRIVEAFNLSGYLNWLEERYRRKESKERWEKAEEVAVKECMDQIESIIDETSAMVKGTDLGAASAPRLKFHRGANLLVVVGTSSGVETVRKLVSALPGQPSARDQLFDFHHPGSPEANAAAQNEAFRRRYGLEPGGRGGAPSPAPQPGPKPFE
;
A
#
# COMPACT_ATOMS: atom_id res chain seq x y z
N MET A 1 -12.36 34.00 -9.94
CA MET A 1 -13.35 33.13 -10.63
C MET A 1 -13.65 31.95 -9.74
N LYS A 2 -14.89 31.47 -9.81
CA LYS A 2 -15.60 30.67 -8.79
C LYS A 2 -15.00 29.28 -8.55
N THR A 3 -15.00 28.91 -7.28
CA THR A 3 -14.83 27.59 -6.68
C THR A 3 -15.92 26.60 -7.13
N HIS A 4 -15.55 25.35 -7.43
CA HIS A 4 -16.44 24.20 -7.23
C HIS A 4 -15.65 22.97 -6.81
N PHE A 5 -15.88 22.54 -5.57
CA PHE A 5 -15.57 21.24 -4.99
C PHE A 5 -16.81 20.37 -5.20
N THR A 6 -16.64 19.12 -5.67
CA THR A 6 -17.72 18.13 -5.61
C THR A 6 -17.14 16.79 -5.19
N TYR A 7 -17.47 16.39 -3.97
CA TYR A 7 -17.31 15.05 -3.42
C TYR A 7 -18.36 14.11 -4.04
N TYR A 8 -17.96 12.90 -4.43
CA TYR A 8 -18.89 11.78 -4.53
C TYR A 8 -18.29 10.55 -3.84
N SER A 9 -18.99 10.11 -2.79
CA SER A 9 -18.75 8.88 -2.05
C SER A 9 -19.63 7.76 -2.65
N PRO A 10 -19.15 6.51 -2.76
CA PRO A 10 -19.95 5.39 -3.24
C PRO A 10 -20.82 4.81 -2.12
N LEU A 11 -22.11 4.60 -2.41
CA LEU A 11 -23.08 3.95 -1.54
C LEU A 11 -23.34 2.50 -2.02
N MET A 12 -22.85 1.57 -1.20
CA MET A 12 -23.37 0.24 -0.88
C MET A 12 -24.71 -0.16 -1.53
N THR A 13 -24.68 -1.18 -2.38
CA THR A 13 -25.83 -2.05 -2.67
C THR A 13 -25.76 -3.29 -1.78
N ALA A 14 -26.55 -3.29 -0.71
CA ALA A 14 -26.78 -4.48 0.12
C ALA A 14 -28.01 -5.25 -0.38
N SER A 15 -27.81 -6.56 -0.50
CA SER A 15 -28.74 -7.60 -0.93
C SER A 15 -29.98 -7.68 -0.04
N MET A 16 -31.17 -7.75 -0.65
CA MET A 16 -32.45 -7.93 0.02
C MET A 16 -32.94 -9.36 -0.25
N ALA A 17 -32.77 -10.24 0.72
CA ALA A 17 -33.38 -11.57 0.73
C ALA A 17 -34.11 -11.73 2.06
N ALA A 18 -35.44 -11.64 2.04
CA ALA A 18 -36.29 -11.95 3.18
C ALA A 18 -37.35 -12.96 2.73
N ALA A 19 -37.30 -14.12 3.38
CA ALA A 19 -38.12 -15.28 3.16
C ALA A 19 -39.59 -15.01 3.55
N LEU A 20 -40.51 -15.37 2.65
CA LEU A 20 -41.93 -15.54 2.93
C LEU A 20 -42.15 -16.94 3.49
N ALA A 21 -42.43 -17.03 4.78
CA ALA A 21 -42.93 -18.24 5.41
C ALA A 21 -44.17 -17.92 6.26
N PHE A 22 -45.23 -18.67 5.98
CA PHE A 22 -46.23 -19.20 6.93
C PHE A 22 -47.02 -18.21 7.80
N LEU A 23 -48.33 -18.14 7.54
CA LEU A 23 -49.35 -18.37 8.57
C LEU A 23 -50.75 -18.58 7.94
N GLU A 24 -51.18 -19.85 7.93
CA GLU A 24 -52.60 -20.24 7.95
C GLU A 24 -53.27 -19.72 9.22
N PRO A 25 -54.58 -19.45 9.14
CA PRO A 25 -55.47 -19.99 10.16
C PRO A 25 -56.69 -20.68 9.55
N GLN A 26 -56.88 -21.95 9.90
CA GLN A 26 -58.19 -22.57 9.96
C GLN A 26 -59.00 -22.03 11.15
N ALA A 27 -60.29 -21.77 10.94
CA ALA A 27 -61.38 -22.61 11.46
C ALA A 27 -62.68 -21.82 11.70
N ARG A 28 -63.79 -22.46 11.26
CA ARG A 28 -65.19 -22.41 11.76
C ARG A 28 -65.88 -21.02 11.78
N GLY A 29 -67.01 -20.79 11.11
CA GLY A 29 -68.14 -21.66 10.85
C GLY A 29 -69.13 -21.54 11.99
N GLU A 30 -70.19 -20.73 11.81
CA GLU A 30 -71.56 -21.01 12.28
C GLU A 30 -72.55 -19.94 11.82
N ASP A 31 -73.75 -20.42 11.52
CA ASP A 31 -74.89 -19.78 10.89
C ASP A 31 -75.64 -18.82 11.82
N ALA A 32 -76.17 -17.71 11.28
CA ALA A 32 -77.40 -17.08 11.80
C ALA A 32 -78.02 -16.05 10.82
N GLN A 33 -79.13 -16.47 10.19
CA GLN A 33 -80.36 -15.73 9.84
C GLN A 33 -80.34 -14.23 9.43
N PRO A 34 -80.98 -13.89 8.28
CA PRO A 34 -81.44 -12.54 7.97
C PRO A 34 -82.96 -12.39 8.15
N ALA A 35 -83.38 -11.48 9.03
CA ALA A 35 -84.74 -10.89 9.11
C ALA A 35 -84.67 -9.80 10.20
N ARG A 36 -85.14 -8.56 10.08
CA ARG A 36 -86.00 -7.81 9.15
C ARG A 36 -85.69 -6.30 9.36
N PRO A 37 -86.14 -5.41 8.46
CA PRO A 37 -86.01 -3.97 8.62
C PRO A 37 -87.13 -3.42 9.51
N ASN A 38 -86.86 -2.40 10.34
CA ASN A 38 -87.63 -1.15 10.36
C ASN A 38 -87.18 -0.20 11.48
N THR A 39 -87.12 1.07 11.10
CA THR A 39 -87.56 2.24 11.88
C THR A 39 -86.91 2.50 13.25
N GLN A 40 -85.99 3.45 13.28
CA GLN A 40 -86.18 4.70 14.05
C GLN A 40 -85.16 5.74 13.59
N VAL A 41 -85.58 6.51 12.59
CA VAL A 41 -85.13 7.88 12.36
C VAL A 41 -85.76 8.73 13.46
N ALA A 42 -85.05 9.77 13.90
CA ALA A 42 -85.46 10.84 14.83
C ALA A 42 -84.96 10.72 16.29
N ALA A 43 -83.64 10.86 16.48
CA ALA A 43 -83.04 11.50 17.67
C ALA A 43 -81.57 11.91 17.44
N ALA A 44 -81.20 12.38 16.24
CA ALA A 44 -79.79 12.59 15.87
C ALA A 44 -79.34 14.06 15.80
N GLU A 45 -80.08 15.01 16.39
CA GLU A 45 -79.82 16.45 16.19
C GLU A 45 -79.43 17.23 17.45
N LYS A 46 -79.09 16.55 18.56
CA LYS A 46 -78.48 17.20 19.73
C LYS A 46 -77.21 16.55 20.28
N SER A 47 -76.70 15.46 19.67
CA SER A 47 -75.51 14.73 20.11
C SER A 47 -74.27 14.91 19.21
N GLN A 48 -74.37 15.72 18.14
CA GLN A 48 -73.25 15.99 17.23
C GLN A 48 -72.00 16.66 17.85
N PRO A 49 -72.10 17.63 18.79
CA PRO A 49 -70.88 18.26 19.32
C PRO A 49 -70.12 17.34 20.28
N GLU A 50 -70.80 16.42 20.99
CA GLU A 50 -70.14 15.46 21.88
C GLU A 50 -69.43 14.35 21.09
N ALA A 51 -70.04 13.86 20.01
CA ALA A 51 -69.42 12.88 19.12
C ALA A 51 -68.15 13.42 18.46
N GLN A 52 -68.16 14.69 18.02
CA GLN A 52 -66.97 15.34 17.44
C GLN A 52 -65.84 15.51 18.47
N LYS A 53 -66.18 15.89 19.72
CA LYS A 53 -65.19 16.03 20.80
C LYS A 53 -64.59 14.68 21.22
N GLN A 54 -65.38 13.62 21.20
CA GLN A 54 -64.89 12.26 21.44
C GLN A 54 -63.96 11.79 20.31
N LEU A 55 -64.29 12.12 19.06
CA LEU A 55 -63.46 11.77 17.90
C LEU A 55 -62.11 12.50 17.94
N GLU A 56 -62.10 13.80 18.25
CA GLU A 56 -60.86 14.59 18.38
C GLU A 56 -59.97 14.07 19.53
N THR A 57 -60.59 13.62 20.63
CA THR A 57 -59.86 13.04 21.75
C THR A 57 -59.23 11.69 21.37
N ALA A 58 -60.00 10.84 20.68
CA ALA A 58 -59.51 9.56 20.18
C ALA A 58 -58.39 9.72 19.14
N GLU A 59 -58.48 10.72 18.26
CA GLU A 59 -57.41 11.04 17.30
C GLU A 59 -56.14 11.51 18.00
N LYS A 60 -56.25 12.38 19.01
CA LYS A 60 -55.09 12.82 19.81
C LYS A 60 -54.43 11.67 20.55
N GLU A 61 -55.21 10.75 21.11
CA GLU A 61 -54.68 9.55 21.78
C GLU A 61 -54.00 8.61 20.78
N TYR A 62 -54.59 8.41 19.61
CA TYR A 62 -54.00 7.61 18.54
C TYR A 62 -52.66 8.19 18.06
N GLN A 63 -52.59 9.50 17.84
CA GLN A 63 -51.34 10.18 17.44
C GLN A 63 -50.28 10.08 18.54
N LYS A 64 -50.67 10.21 19.81
CA LYS A 64 -49.77 10.05 20.95
C LYS A 64 -49.23 8.61 21.05
N ALA A 65 -50.08 7.60 20.85
CA ALA A 65 -49.68 6.20 20.84
C ALA A 65 -48.71 5.89 19.69
N ARG A 66 -48.97 6.43 18.50
CA ARG A 66 -48.09 6.29 17.33
C ARG A 66 -46.71 6.94 17.55
N ALA A 67 -46.67 8.12 18.16
CA ALA A 67 -45.42 8.81 18.49
C ALA A 67 -44.59 8.04 19.54
N LEU A 68 -45.25 7.43 20.53
CA LEU A 68 -44.59 6.56 21.51
C LEU A 68 -44.01 5.30 20.87
N GLN A 69 -44.75 4.66 19.95
CA GLN A 69 -44.25 3.49 19.21
C GLN A 69 -43.06 3.84 18.31
N ALA A 70 -43.08 4.99 17.63
CA ALA A 70 -41.96 5.45 16.82
C ALA A 70 -40.69 5.65 17.69
N ARG A 71 -40.81 6.30 18.84
CA ARG A 71 -39.69 6.47 19.78
C ARG A 71 -39.15 5.15 20.31
N ALA A 72 -40.04 4.19 20.60
CA ALA A 72 -39.61 2.86 21.05
C ALA A 72 -38.91 2.07 19.94
N ALA A 73 -39.31 2.25 18.67
CA ALA A 73 -38.64 1.66 17.52
C ALA A 73 -37.25 2.27 17.30
N ASP A 74 -37.12 3.60 17.42
CA ASP A 74 -35.82 4.29 17.32
C ASP A 74 -34.86 3.86 18.43
N GLN A 75 -35.35 3.73 19.68
CA GLN A 75 -34.55 3.22 20.80
C GLN A 75 -34.09 1.78 20.58
N ARG A 76 -34.98 0.89 20.10
CA ARG A 76 -34.61 -0.49 19.76
C ARG A 76 -33.63 -0.56 18.60
N ALA A 77 -33.74 0.33 17.61
CA ALA A 77 -32.81 0.41 16.51
C ALA A 77 -31.42 0.89 16.98
N GLU A 78 -31.37 1.87 17.89
CA GLU A 78 -30.11 2.34 18.48
C GLU A 78 -29.47 1.29 19.39
N GLU A 79 -30.26 0.57 20.19
CA GLU A 79 -29.81 -0.57 21.00
C GLU A 79 -29.32 -1.74 20.13
N ALA A 80 -30.02 -2.05 19.04
CA ALA A 80 -29.59 -3.05 18.08
C ALA A 80 -28.29 -2.64 17.36
N LEU A 81 -28.11 -1.34 17.06
CA LEU A 81 -26.87 -0.82 16.48
C LEU A 81 -25.70 -0.93 17.49
N ARG A 82 -25.94 -0.62 18.76
CA ARG A 82 -24.96 -0.78 19.84
C ARG A 82 -24.62 -2.23 20.14
N ALA A 83 -25.60 -3.13 20.05
CA ALA A 83 -25.39 -4.57 20.20
C ALA A 83 -24.67 -5.18 18.98
N ALA A 84 -24.93 -4.65 17.77
CA ALA A 84 -24.25 -5.06 16.54
C ALA A 84 -22.81 -4.53 16.48
N SER A 85 -22.52 -3.37 17.08
CA SER A 85 -21.15 -2.97 17.42
C SER A 85 -20.67 -3.79 18.62
N GLY A 86 -20.34 -5.06 18.38
CA GLY A 86 -19.74 -5.94 19.39
C GLY A 86 -18.53 -5.29 20.09
N PRO A 87 -18.00 -5.90 21.17
CA PRO A 87 -16.86 -5.35 21.90
C PRO A 87 -15.76 -4.96 20.91
N LYS A 88 -15.30 -3.71 20.97
CA LYS A 88 -14.23 -3.15 20.13
C LYS A 88 -13.07 -4.16 20.14
N GLN A 89 -12.93 -4.93 19.07
CA GLN A 89 -11.92 -5.98 18.99
C GLN A 89 -10.56 -5.31 19.14
N GLU A 90 -9.92 -5.57 20.28
CA GLU A 90 -8.67 -4.98 20.69
C GLU A 90 -7.56 -5.52 19.78
N TYR A 91 -6.71 -4.63 19.26
CA TYR A 91 -5.56 -5.02 18.45
C TYR A 91 -4.42 -5.46 19.37
N ASP A 92 -3.65 -6.46 18.96
CA ASP A 92 -2.56 -7.04 19.76
C ASP A 92 -1.23 -6.33 19.54
N LEU A 93 -1.03 -5.77 18.34
CA LEU A 93 0.08 -4.89 18.01
C LEU A 93 -0.46 -3.66 17.29
N VAL A 94 -0.09 -2.47 17.77
CA VAL A 94 -0.43 -1.20 17.13
C VAL A 94 0.83 -0.35 17.00
N ILE A 95 1.13 0.02 15.77
CA ILE A 95 2.10 1.05 15.42
C ILE A 95 1.31 2.20 14.80
N ALA A 96 1.46 3.39 15.36
CA ALA A 96 0.81 4.59 14.88
C ALA A 96 1.73 5.79 15.12
N ASP A 97 1.80 6.69 14.14
CA ASP A 97 2.60 7.92 14.21
C ASP A 97 4.09 7.64 14.49
N GLY A 98 4.61 6.53 13.96
CA GLY A 98 5.99 6.09 14.19
C GLY A 98 6.27 5.60 15.62
N MET A 99 5.24 5.34 16.42
CA MET A 99 5.35 4.87 17.80
C MET A 99 4.70 3.49 17.96
N LEU A 100 5.38 2.58 18.66
CA LEU A 100 4.84 1.29 19.09
C LEU A 100 4.00 1.48 20.35
N ILE A 101 2.75 1.04 20.31
CA ILE A 101 1.79 1.10 21.41
C ILE A 101 1.61 -0.32 21.96
N LYS A 102 2.21 -0.59 23.13
CA LYS A 102 2.17 -1.90 23.78
C LYS A 102 0.98 -2.00 24.74
N LYS A 103 0.23 -3.10 24.66
CA LYS A 103 -0.89 -3.40 25.57
C LYS A 103 -0.37 -3.65 27.00
N GLY A 104 -1.02 -3.05 28.00
CA GLY A 104 -0.75 -3.32 29.43
C GLY A 104 0.50 -2.66 30.02
N ALA A 105 1.40 -2.10 29.20
CA ALA A 105 2.48 -1.26 29.70
C ALA A 105 1.93 0.14 29.99
N LYS A 106 1.96 0.57 31.25
CA LYS A 106 1.75 1.99 31.61
C LYS A 106 2.80 2.82 30.86
N GLU A 107 2.37 3.47 29.78
CA GLU A 107 3.06 4.55 29.07
C GLU A 107 4.50 4.29 28.58
N GLY A 108 4.75 3.14 27.96
CA GLY A 108 5.95 2.95 27.14
C GLY A 108 5.67 3.22 25.67
N LYS A 109 5.51 4.49 25.25
CA LYS A 109 5.55 4.79 23.80
C LYS A 109 7.00 4.61 23.34
N LEU A 110 7.30 3.52 22.66
CA LEU A 110 8.62 3.25 22.09
C LEU A 110 8.64 3.69 20.63
N GLU A 111 9.80 4.11 20.13
CA GLU A 111 9.96 4.34 18.69
C GLU A 111 9.68 3.03 17.94
N ALA A 112 8.94 3.10 16.84
CA ALA A 112 8.57 1.95 16.01
C ALA A 112 9.77 1.44 15.17
N THR A 113 10.81 0.97 15.85
CA THR A 113 11.96 0.30 15.25
C THR A 113 11.73 -1.21 15.22
N LEU A 114 12.32 -1.90 14.24
CA LEU A 114 12.22 -3.36 14.14
C LEU A 114 12.68 -4.06 15.41
N ALA A 115 13.73 -3.57 16.07
CA ALA A 115 14.19 -4.10 17.35
C ALA A 115 13.09 -4.06 18.43
N ASN A 116 12.49 -2.89 18.65
CA ASN A 116 11.44 -2.71 19.66
C ASN A 116 10.18 -3.53 19.34
N VAL A 117 9.84 -3.62 18.05
CA VAL A 117 8.70 -4.44 17.59
C VAL A 117 8.96 -5.92 17.83
N VAL A 118 10.15 -6.42 17.49
CA VAL A 118 10.53 -7.81 17.72
C VAL A 118 10.59 -8.14 19.21
N ASP A 119 11.03 -7.23 20.07
CA ASP A 119 10.97 -7.43 21.51
C ASP A 119 9.53 -7.63 22.00
N ALA A 120 8.58 -6.85 21.47
CA ALA A 120 7.16 -7.06 21.74
C ALA A 120 6.64 -8.40 21.17
N LEU A 121 7.14 -8.86 20.02
CA LEU A 121 6.82 -10.18 19.48
C LEU A 121 7.39 -11.32 20.31
N ARG A 122 8.62 -11.20 20.83
CA ARG A 122 9.26 -12.22 21.68
C ARG A 122 8.50 -12.43 22.99
N GLU A 123 7.96 -11.37 23.56
CA GLU A 123 7.13 -11.49 24.77
C GLU A 123 5.81 -12.23 24.50
N ARG A 124 5.22 -12.06 23.31
CA ARG A 124 3.97 -12.70 22.92
C ARG A 124 4.19 -14.15 22.47
N HIS A 125 5.25 -14.39 21.71
CA HIS A 125 5.64 -15.68 21.16
C HIS A 125 6.83 -16.22 21.92
N SER A 126 6.65 -16.49 23.22
CA SER A 126 7.74 -16.91 24.12
C SER A 126 8.43 -18.22 23.71
N SER A 127 7.77 -19.06 22.93
CA SER A 127 8.35 -20.29 22.36
C SER A 127 9.25 -20.03 21.16
N ALA A 128 9.13 -18.87 20.51
CA ALA A 128 9.84 -18.53 19.27
C ALA A 128 11.17 -17.82 19.54
N ASN A 129 12.25 -18.33 18.95
CA ASN A 129 13.54 -17.64 18.98
C ASN A 129 13.67 -16.73 17.77
N ILE A 130 13.58 -15.41 17.96
CA ILE A 130 13.72 -14.44 16.86
C ILE A 130 15.10 -13.78 16.95
N ALA A 131 15.94 -13.95 15.93
CA ALA A 131 17.23 -13.28 15.77
C ALA A 131 17.13 -12.15 14.74
N ILE A 132 17.79 -11.02 15.02
CA ILE A 132 17.77 -9.82 14.17
C ILE A 132 19.21 -9.52 13.73
N ALA A 133 19.43 -9.39 12.42
CA ALA A 133 20.70 -8.93 11.91
C ALA A 133 20.94 -7.46 12.32
N PRO A 134 22.18 -7.07 12.70
CA PRO A 134 22.45 -5.73 13.22
C PRO A 134 22.03 -4.58 12.28
N GLY A 135 22.08 -4.81 10.96
CA GLY A 135 21.74 -3.80 9.95
C GLY A 135 20.25 -3.42 9.90
N VAL A 136 19.35 -4.35 10.23
CA VAL A 136 17.89 -4.11 10.15
C VAL A 136 17.26 -3.71 11.49
N ALA A 137 17.98 -3.81 12.60
CA ALA A 137 17.46 -3.50 13.93
C ALA A 137 16.89 -2.07 14.06
N LYS A 138 17.52 -1.10 13.38
CA LYS A 138 17.14 0.32 13.38
C LYS A 138 16.10 0.68 12.31
N LEU A 139 15.62 -0.28 11.54
CA LEU A 139 14.63 -0.06 10.49
C LEU A 139 13.33 0.46 11.10
N LYS A 140 12.81 1.57 10.57
CA LYS A 140 11.53 2.13 11.00
C LYS A 140 10.38 1.36 10.37
N ILE A 141 9.37 1.06 11.18
CA ILE A 141 8.16 0.37 10.76
C ILE A 141 7.04 1.42 10.65
N GLY A 142 6.34 1.41 9.52
CA GLY A 142 5.18 2.26 9.30
C GLY A 142 3.98 1.85 10.17
N ASP A 143 2.89 2.59 10.00
CA ASP A 143 1.67 2.36 10.76
C ASP A 143 1.07 1.00 10.43
N VAL A 144 0.82 0.19 11.47
CA VAL A 144 0.22 -1.14 11.33
C VAL A 144 -0.65 -1.46 12.53
N LYS A 145 -1.82 -2.05 12.27
CA LYS A 145 -2.73 -2.54 13.31
C LYS A 145 -2.99 -4.01 13.06
N LEU A 146 -2.44 -4.86 13.90
CA LEU A 146 -2.55 -6.30 13.78
C LEU A 146 -3.48 -6.85 14.84
N ARG A 147 -4.38 -7.72 14.40
CA ARG A 147 -5.07 -8.67 15.28
C ARG A 147 -4.25 -9.95 15.23
N ALA A 148 -3.88 -10.45 16.40
CA ALA A 148 -2.93 -11.55 16.58
C ALA A 148 -3.34 -12.75 15.74
N GLY A 149 -2.37 -13.25 15.00
CA GLY A 149 -2.40 -14.55 14.37
C GLY A 149 -1.08 -15.25 14.63
N LEU A 150 -0.59 -15.93 13.60
CA LEU A 150 0.63 -16.72 13.66
C LEU A 150 1.84 -15.78 13.51
N LEU A 151 2.96 -16.10 14.17
CA LEU A 151 4.15 -15.22 14.18
C LEU A 151 4.62 -14.82 12.77
N TRP A 152 4.56 -15.73 11.79
CA TRP A 152 4.97 -15.42 10.43
C TRP A 152 4.04 -14.43 9.73
N ASP A 153 2.73 -14.44 10.01
CA ASP A 153 1.78 -13.47 9.45
C ASP A 153 2.09 -12.08 10.00
N GLU A 154 2.46 -12.01 11.28
CA GLU A 154 2.88 -10.77 11.93
C GLU A 154 4.20 -10.26 11.35
N LEU A 155 5.19 -11.15 11.17
CA LEU A 155 6.47 -10.80 10.55
C LEU A 155 6.28 -10.33 9.10
N GLU A 156 5.40 -10.94 8.32
CA GLU A 156 5.11 -10.50 6.96
C GLU A 156 4.39 -9.15 6.95
N ALA A 157 3.42 -8.94 7.84
CA ALA A 157 2.75 -7.64 7.94
C ALA A 157 3.73 -6.52 8.36
N ILE A 158 4.64 -6.80 9.29
CA ILE A 158 5.72 -5.86 9.67
C ILE A 158 6.68 -5.63 8.50
N ARG A 159 7.00 -6.67 7.72
CA ARG A 159 7.81 -6.56 6.50
C ARG A 159 7.17 -5.60 5.51
N VAL A 160 5.88 -5.78 5.22
CA VAL A 160 5.11 -4.89 4.35
C VAL A 160 5.07 -3.47 4.89
N ALA A 161 4.78 -3.29 6.19
CA ALA A 161 4.75 -1.97 6.84
C ALA A 161 6.12 -1.27 6.86
N SER A 162 7.22 -2.03 6.75
CA SER A 162 8.58 -1.49 6.60
C SER A 162 8.96 -1.16 5.15
N GLY A 163 8.05 -1.36 4.19
CA GLY A 163 8.34 -1.19 2.76
C GLY A 163 9.26 -2.29 2.22
N SER A 164 9.14 -3.52 2.72
CA SER A 164 10.04 -4.64 2.40
C SER A 164 11.50 -4.40 2.80
N GLY A 165 11.73 -3.66 3.89
CA GLY A 165 13.07 -3.27 4.32
C GLY A 165 13.90 -4.39 4.98
N PHE A 166 13.32 -5.57 5.19
CA PHE A 166 14.02 -6.76 5.68
C PHE A 166 13.39 -8.03 5.08
N ASP A 167 14.11 -9.15 5.16
CA ASP A 167 13.59 -10.49 4.91
C ASP A 167 13.58 -11.28 6.23
N TRP A 168 12.59 -12.15 6.41
CA TRP A 168 12.56 -13.11 7.52
C TRP A 168 12.71 -14.54 6.99
N MET A 169 13.36 -15.41 7.76
CA MET A 169 13.46 -16.84 7.48
C MET A 169 12.83 -17.61 8.62
N ALA A 170 11.83 -18.44 8.31
CA ALA A 170 11.26 -19.38 9.27
C ALA A 170 12.19 -20.58 9.50
N PRO A 171 12.02 -21.28 10.63
CA PRO A 171 12.75 -22.51 10.92
C PRO A 171 12.61 -23.54 9.79
N GLY A 172 13.73 -24.06 9.30
CA GLY A 172 13.75 -25.04 8.20
C GLY A 172 13.39 -24.49 6.82
N SER A 173 13.08 -23.20 6.69
CA SER A 173 12.82 -22.59 5.39
C SER A 173 14.12 -22.33 4.63
N LEU A 174 14.15 -22.73 3.35
CA LEU A 174 15.24 -22.40 2.43
C LEU A 174 15.01 -21.04 1.73
N ASN A 175 13.77 -20.54 1.75
CA ASN A 175 13.37 -19.33 1.04
C ASN A 175 13.00 -18.22 2.02
N PRO A 176 13.45 -16.98 1.78
CA PRO A 176 13.03 -15.84 2.60
C PRO A 176 11.53 -15.60 2.45
N ASN A 177 10.92 -15.11 3.52
CA ASN A 177 9.51 -14.73 3.64
C ASN A 177 8.54 -15.88 3.33
N PHE A 178 9.02 -17.11 3.40
CA PHE A 178 8.21 -18.30 3.19
C PHE A 178 8.18 -19.14 4.47
N PRO A 179 7.00 -19.57 4.93
CA PRO A 179 6.88 -20.50 6.04
C PRO A 179 7.61 -21.81 5.69
N GLY A 180 8.35 -22.38 6.65
CA GLY A 180 9.16 -23.58 6.41
C GLY A 180 8.35 -24.78 5.91
N PRO A 181 9.01 -25.75 5.23
CA PRO A 181 8.36 -26.99 4.79
C PRO A 181 7.79 -27.75 6.00
N GLY A 182 6.53 -28.18 5.89
CA GLY A 182 5.83 -28.93 6.94
C GLY A 182 4.77 -28.14 7.72
N LEU A 183 4.62 -26.83 7.46
CA LEU A 183 3.56 -26.02 8.06
C LEU A 183 2.18 -26.28 7.45
N PHE A 184 2.11 -26.56 6.15
CA PHE A 184 0.86 -26.90 5.48
C PHE A 184 0.74 -28.40 5.38
N ASP A 185 -0.43 -28.91 5.70
CA ASP A 185 -0.73 -30.31 5.48
C ASP A 185 -0.90 -30.57 3.97
N PRO A 186 -0.04 -31.38 3.33
CA PRO A 186 -0.10 -31.59 1.88
C PRO A 186 -1.41 -32.22 1.40
N ALA A 187 -2.14 -32.90 2.29
CA ALA A 187 -3.43 -33.49 1.97
C ALA A 187 -4.59 -32.48 1.95
N THR A 188 -4.56 -31.47 2.83
CA THR A 188 -5.67 -30.52 3.00
C THR A 188 -5.35 -29.11 2.51
N GLY A 189 -4.07 -28.78 2.31
CA GLY A 189 -3.61 -27.41 2.02
C GLY A 189 -3.82 -26.44 3.18
N LEU A 190 -4.31 -26.92 4.33
CA LEU A 190 -4.56 -26.10 5.51
C LEU A 190 -3.29 -26.03 6.37
N PRO A 191 -3.07 -24.90 7.07
CA PRO A 191 -2.00 -24.80 8.05
C PRO A 191 -2.24 -25.83 9.16
N ARG A 192 -1.21 -26.62 9.49
CA ARG A 192 -1.21 -27.49 10.66
C ARG A 192 -1.23 -26.60 11.90
N SER A 193 -2.07 -26.95 12.87
CA SER A 193 -2.04 -26.34 14.20
C SER A 193 -0.62 -26.43 14.76
N GLU A 194 -0.10 -25.32 15.27
CA GLU A 194 1.31 -24.99 15.41
C GLU A 194 2.26 -26.14 15.79
N PRO A 195 3.47 -26.20 15.19
CA PRO A 195 4.55 -26.95 15.81
C PRO A 195 4.90 -26.30 17.15
N THR A 196 4.77 -27.06 18.23
CA THR A 196 5.06 -26.67 19.63
C THR A 196 6.50 -26.16 19.86
N ASP A 197 7.40 -26.33 18.90
CA ASP A 197 8.79 -25.86 18.95
C ASP A 197 9.01 -24.80 17.87
N ALA A 198 8.63 -23.56 18.17
CA ALA A 198 8.87 -22.42 17.27
C ALA A 198 10.38 -22.15 17.20
N GLY A 199 11.05 -22.78 16.23
CA GLY A 199 12.50 -22.70 16.06
C GLY A 199 13.05 -21.29 15.81
N LEU A 200 14.29 -21.22 15.32
CA LEU A 200 14.95 -19.95 15.05
C LEU A 200 14.37 -19.23 13.82
N PHE A 201 13.75 -18.07 14.04
CA PHE A 201 13.45 -17.08 13.00
C PHE A 201 14.63 -16.12 12.86
N VAL A 202 15.04 -15.85 11.62
CA VAL A 202 16.14 -14.91 11.34
C VAL A 202 15.66 -13.77 10.48
N LEU A 203 15.78 -12.54 10.97
CA LEU A 203 15.47 -11.31 10.25
C LEU A 203 16.77 -10.71 9.73
N ARG A 204 16.88 -10.50 8.42
CA ARG A 204 18.09 -10.03 7.75
C ARG A 204 17.79 -8.96 6.71
N GLU A 205 18.83 -8.30 6.21
CA GLU A 205 18.69 -7.39 5.08
C GLU A 205 18.16 -8.16 3.86
N PRO A 206 17.31 -7.54 3.02
CA PRO A 206 16.81 -8.20 1.82
C PRO A 206 17.98 -8.61 0.92
N ALA A 207 17.87 -9.78 0.29
CA ALA A 207 18.86 -10.16 -0.72
C ALA A 207 18.93 -9.07 -1.80
N ALA A 208 20.14 -8.70 -2.20
CA ALA A 208 20.33 -7.69 -3.25
C ALA A 208 19.75 -8.22 -4.57
N THR A 209 18.54 -7.80 -4.90
CA THR A 209 17.95 -8.02 -6.23
C THR A 209 18.36 -6.89 -7.17
N PRO A 210 18.33 -7.07 -8.50
CA PRO A 210 18.64 -6.01 -9.45
C PRO A 210 17.82 -4.73 -9.25
N GLU A 211 16.61 -4.85 -8.69
CA GLU A 211 15.70 -3.75 -8.40
C GLU A 211 16.10 -2.98 -7.13
N ASN A 212 16.59 -3.70 -6.12
CA ASN A 212 16.95 -3.14 -4.80
C ASN A 212 18.44 -2.82 -4.66
N GLN A 213 19.27 -3.29 -5.60
CA GLN A 213 20.70 -3.00 -5.61
C GLN A 213 20.93 -1.50 -5.82
N ARG A 214 21.77 -0.93 -4.96
CA ARG A 214 22.23 0.44 -5.13
C ARG A 214 23.22 0.49 -6.28
N ILE A 215 22.88 1.26 -7.29
CA ILE A 215 23.70 1.52 -8.46
C ILE A 215 24.32 2.90 -8.31
N VAL A 216 25.57 3.01 -8.73
CA VAL A 216 26.28 4.29 -8.85
C VAL A 216 26.43 4.60 -10.32
N GLU A 217 25.98 5.78 -10.73
CA GLU A 217 26.18 6.28 -12.08
C GLU A 217 26.69 7.71 -12.07
N ALA A 218 27.57 8.05 -13.00
CA ALA A 218 28.12 9.38 -13.17
C ALA A 218 27.68 9.94 -14.53
N PHE A 219 27.08 11.13 -14.52
CA PHE A 219 26.62 11.84 -15.70
C PHE A 219 27.53 13.02 -16.01
N ASN A 220 27.93 13.17 -17.27
CA ASN A 220 28.71 14.31 -17.72
C ASN A 220 27.79 15.50 -18.01
N LEU A 221 27.94 16.58 -17.26
CA LEU A 221 27.14 17.80 -17.40
C LEU A 221 27.77 18.87 -18.30
N SER A 222 28.95 18.60 -18.88
CA SER A 222 29.72 19.60 -19.66
C SER A 222 28.90 20.19 -20.81
N GLY A 223 28.11 19.39 -21.53
CA GLY A 223 27.30 19.88 -22.64
C GLY A 223 26.27 20.93 -22.21
N TYR A 224 25.62 20.69 -21.08
CA TYR A 224 24.66 21.63 -20.50
C TYR A 224 25.33 22.86 -19.90
N LEU A 225 26.46 22.70 -19.21
CA LEU A 225 27.22 23.81 -18.66
C LEU A 225 27.73 24.75 -19.75
N ASN A 226 28.24 24.20 -20.86
CA ASN A 226 28.64 24.98 -22.04
C ASN A 226 27.45 25.73 -22.66
N TRP A 227 26.27 25.11 -22.70
CA TRP A 227 25.04 25.77 -23.18
C TRP A 227 24.64 26.94 -22.28
N LEU A 228 24.75 26.78 -20.95
CA LEU A 228 24.51 27.88 -20.01
C LEU A 228 25.52 29.00 -20.22
N GLU A 229 26.80 28.68 -20.33
CA GLU A 229 27.86 29.65 -20.60
C GLU A 229 27.56 30.49 -21.85
N GLU A 230 27.24 29.84 -22.97
CA GLU A 230 26.91 30.53 -24.22
C GLU A 230 25.66 31.42 -24.08
N ARG A 231 24.65 30.97 -23.32
CA ARG A 231 23.42 31.72 -23.11
C ARG A 231 23.65 33.01 -22.31
N TYR A 232 24.51 32.97 -21.31
CA TYR A 232 24.80 34.12 -20.47
C TYR A 232 25.87 35.04 -21.07
N ARG A 233 26.85 34.50 -21.79
CA ARG A 233 27.85 35.28 -22.54
C ARG A 233 27.21 36.29 -23.51
N ARG A 234 26.01 35.96 -24.03
CA ARG A 234 25.23 36.87 -24.88
C ARG A 234 24.54 38.02 -24.13
N LYS A 235 24.47 37.98 -22.79
CA LYS A 235 23.65 38.88 -21.98
C LYS A 235 24.42 39.85 -21.09
N GLU A 236 25.68 39.59 -20.72
CA GLU A 236 26.42 40.47 -19.80
C GLU A 236 27.89 40.74 -20.20
N SER A 237 28.48 41.80 -19.63
CA SER A 237 29.89 42.15 -19.80
C SER A 237 30.81 41.17 -19.07
N LYS A 238 32.00 40.94 -19.64
CA LYS A 238 32.97 39.88 -19.28
C LYS A 238 33.36 39.82 -17.79
N GLU A 239 33.35 40.94 -17.07
CA GLU A 239 33.75 41.02 -15.66
C GLU A 239 32.67 40.58 -14.66
N ARG A 240 31.39 40.57 -15.05
CA ARG A 240 30.31 40.01 -14.22
C ARG A 240 30.25 38.49 -14.27
N TRP A 241 30.94 37.89 -15.25
CA TRP A 241 30.76 36.49 -15.65
C TRP A 241 31.26 35.49 -14.61
N GLU A 242 32.44 35.66 -14.02
CA GLU A 242 33.00 34.65 -13.10
C GLU A 242 32.12 34.46 -11.84
N LYS A 243 31.53 35.56 -11.34
CA LYS A 243 30.57 35.48 -10.22
C LYS A 243 29.21 34.96 -10.68
N ALA A 244 28.78 35.30 -11.89
CA ALA A 244 27.52 34.81 -12.46
C ALA A 244 27.58 33.30 -12.75
N GLU A 245 28.72 32.77 -13.16
CA GLU A 245 28.93 31.35 -13.45
C GLU A 245 28.75 30.50 -12.20
N GLU A 246 29.38 30.89 -11.09
CA GLU A 246 29.23 30.17 -9.82
C GLU A 246 27.79 30.16 -9.32
N VAL A 247 27.10 31.30 -9.41
CA VAL A 247 25.69 31.41 -9.03
C VAL A 247 24.81 30.57 -9.97
N ALA A 248 25.03 30.62 -11.29
CA ALA A 248 24.25 29.88 -12.27
C ALA A 248 24.42 28.37 -12.13
N VAL A 249 25.65 27.89 -11.85
CA VAL A 249 25.91 26.47 -11.60
C VAL A 249 25.19 26.02 -10.34
N LYS A 250 25.25 26.81 -9.27
CA LYS A 250 24.55 26.48 -8.02
C LYS A 250 23.03 26.44 -8.21
N GLU A 251 22.44 27.49 -8.77
CA GLU A 251 21.00 27.53 -9.05
C GLU A 251 20.54 26.38 -9.96
N CYS A 252 21.36 26.00 -10.94
CA CYS A 252 21.08 24.84 -11.76
C CYS A 252 21.06 23.55 -10.95
N MET A 253 22.04 23.32 -10.07
CA MET A 253 22.07 22.12 -9.25
C MET A 253 20.85 22.07 -8.35
N ASP A 254 20.52 23.18 -7.70
CA ASP A 254 19.32 23.30 -6.85
C ASP A 254 18.04 22.99 -7.66
N GLN A 255 17.95 23.42 -8.93
CA GLN A 255 16.84 23.08 -9.83
C GLN A 255 16.81 21.60 -10.22
N ILE A 256 17.96 21.00 -10.54
CA ILE A 256 18.05 19.57 -10.88
C ILE A 256 17.63 18.72 -9.68
N GLU A 257 18.13 19.06 -8.49
CA GLU A 257 17.74 18.40 -7.23
C GLU A 257 16.24 18.54 -6.98
N SER A 258 15.67 19.76 -7.10
CA SER A 258 14.22 20.00 -6.95
C SER A 258 13.39 19.16 -7.91
N ILE A 259 13.76 19.11 -9.20
CA ILE A 259 13.03 18.34 -10.21
C ILE A 259 13.12 16.83 -9.91
N ILE A 260 14.29 16.35 -9.47
CA ILE A 260 14.47 14.94 -9.11
C ILE A 260 13.63 14.58 -7.89
N ASP A 261 13.59 15.43 -6.88
CA ASP A 261 12.79 15.22 -5.66
C ASP A 261 11.29 15.23 -5.98
N GLU A 262 10.83 16.20 -6.77
CA GLU A 262 9.43 16.29 -7.23
C GLU A 262 9.04 15.08 -8.08
N THR A 263 9.88 14.69 -9.05
CA THR A 263 9.63 13.52 -9.91
C THR A 263 9.64 12.24 -9.10
N SER A 264 10.56 12.10 -8.15
CA SER A 264 10.62 10.96 -7.25
C SER A 264 9.37 10.87 -6.38
N ALA A 265 8.86 12.00 -5.88
CA ALA A 265 7.61 12.03 -5.11
C ALA A 265 6.39 11.64 -5.96
N MET A 266 6.31 12.12 -7.22
CA MET A 266 5.20 11.80 -8.12
C MET A 266 5.19 10.34 -8.59
N VAL A 267 6.36 9.77 -8.89
CA VAL A 267 6.48 8.37 -9.31
C VAL A 267 6.20 7.42 -8.14
N LYS A 268 6.52 7.82 -6.92
CA LYS A 268 6.31 7.04 -5.69
C LYS A 268 4.92 7.26 -5.09
N GLY A 269 3.86 7.21 -5.90
CA GLY A 269 2.45 7.41 -5.48
C GLY A 269 1.94 6.56 -4.30
N THR A 270 2.79 5.74 -3.68
CA THR A 270 2.57 4.99 -2.44
C THR A 270 3.93 4.66 -1.78
N ASP A 271 4.17 5.25 -0.60
CA ASP A 271 5.08 4.89 0.51
C ASP A 271 6.15 3.79 0.32
N LEU A 272 7.08 3.96 -0.62
CA LEU A 272 8.38 3.28 -0.51
C LEU A 272 9.34 4.22 0.23
N GLY A 273 9.69 3.83 1.45
CA GLY A 273 10.36 4.66 2.46
C GLY A 273 11.56 5.49 1.96
N ALA A 274 11.90 6.51 2.75
CA ALA A 274 12.94 7.51 2.48
C ALA A 274 14.31 6.96 2.04
N ALA A 275 14.58 5.67 2.25
CA ALA A 275 15.77 4.96 1.79
C ALA A 275 15.88 4.81 0.25
N SER A 276 14.81 5.10 -0.51
CA SER A 276 14.73 4.93 -1.96
C SER A 276 15.02 6.22 -2.77
N ALA A 277 15.26 7.36 -2.13
CA ALA A 277 15.64 8.58 -2.87
C ALA A 277 17.09 8.47 -3.37
N PRO A 278 17.38 8.75 -4.66
CA PRO A 278 18.74 8.77 -5.16
C PRO A 278 19.53 9.90 -4.49
N ARG A 279 20.75 9.62 -4.04
CA ARG A 279 21.67 10.63 -3.52
C ARG A 279 22.47 11.22 -4.65
N LEU A 280 22.54 12.55 -4.70
CA LEU A 280 23.20 13.30 -5.75
C LEU A 280 24.45 13.96 -5.18
N LYS A 281 25.53 13.95 -5.96
CA LYS A 281 26.76 14.68 -5.64
C LYS A 281 27.36 15.25 -6.90
N PHE A 282 27.42 16.57 -6.99
CA PHE A 282 28.05 17.26 -8.09
C PHE A 282 29.56 17.45 -7.86
N HIS A 283 30.36 17.14 -8.87
CA HIS A 283 31.81 17.28 -8.91
C HIS A 283 32.20 18.35 -9.93
N ARG A 284 32.28 19.60 -9.48
CA ARG A 284 32.56 20.78 -10.33
C ARG A 284 33.82 20.64 -11.17
N GLY A 285 34.93 20.18 -10.60
CA GLY A 285 36.20 20.05 -11.32
C GLY A 285 36.18 19.04 -12.49
N ALA A 286 35.19 18.14 -12.52
CA ALA A 286 35.03 17.15 -13.58
C ALA A 286 33.72 17.35 -14.38
N ASN A 287 32.91 18.35 -14.02
CA ASN A 287 31.55 18.52 -14.54
C ASN A 287 30.70 17.24 -14.46
N LEU A 288 30.86 16.46 -13.37
CA LEU A 288 30.17 15.18 -13.19
C LEU A 288 29.08 15.27 -12.13
N LEU A 289 27.88 14.77 -12.43
CA LEU A 289 26.84 14.49 -11.44
C LEU A 289 26.88 13.00 -11.10
N VAL A 290 27.30 12.68 -9.88
CA VAL A 290 27.32 11.31 -9.36
C VAL A 290 26.01 11.03 -8.65
N VAL A 291 25.36 9.93 -9.02
CA VAL A 291 24.06 9.51 -8.53
C VAL A 291 24.20 8.14 -7.90
N VAL A 292 23.74 8.00 -6.67
CA VAL A 292 23.73 6.73 -5.92
C VAL A 292 22.29 6.42 -5.52
N GLY A 293 21.67 5.42 -6.14
CA GLY A 293 20.26 5.11 -5.91
C GLY A 293 19.88 3.71 -6.37
N THR A 294 18.59 3.37 -6.31
CA THR A 294 18.07 2.16 -6.95
C THR A 294 18.13 2.29 -8.47
N SER A 295 18.06 1.17 -9.19
CA SER A 295 18.05 1.16 -10.66
C SER A 295 16.98 2.11 -11.24
N SER A 296 15.76 2.08 -10.70
CA SER A 296 14.69 2.99 -11.12
C SER A 296 15.00 4.46 -10.80
N GLY A 297 15.60 4.76 -9.65
CA GLY A 297 15.95 6.13 -9.29
C GLY A 297 17.02 6.71 -10.22
N VAL A 298 18.05 5.91 -10.51
CA VAL A 298 19.14 6.29 -11.43
C VAL A 298 18.61 6.49 -12.85
N GLU A 299 17.69 5.63 -13.32
CA GLU A 299 17.10 5.75 -14.66
C GLU A 299 16.25 7.02 -14.82
N THR A 300 15.52 7.43 -13.77
CA THR A 300 14.82 8.72 -13.76
C THR A 300 15.80 9.88 -13.92
N VAL A 301 16.91 9.87 -13.19
CA VAL A 301 17.95 10.91 -13.31
C VAL A 301 18.60 10.87 -14.69
N ARG A 302 18.87 9.69 -15.25
CA ARG A 302 19.39 9.53 -16.62
C ARG A 302 18.50 10.24 -17.64
N LYS A 303 17.18 10.02 -17.57
CA LYS A 303 16.21 10.64 -18.49
C LYS A 303 16.19 12.16 -18.33
N LEU A 304 16.20 12.65 -17.09
CA LEU A 304 16.23 14.09 -16.81
C LEU A 304 17.49 14.75 -17.33
N VAL A 305 18.66 14.19 -17.00
CA VAL A 305 19.96 14.70 -17.47
C VAL A 305 20.04 14.65 -18.99
N SER A 306 19.58 13.57 -19.62
CA SER A 306 19.58 13.45 -21.10
C SER A 306 18.64 14.44 -21.78
N ALA A 307 17.66 14.98 -21.07
CA ALA A 307 16.74 16.00 -21.57
C ALA A 307 17.28 17.43 -21.39
N LEU A 308 18.39 17.62 -20.67
CA LEU A 308 18.99 18.93 -20.48
C LEU A 308 19.52 19.48 -21.83
N PRO A 309 19.34 20.79 -22.10
CA PRO A 309 19.92 21.44 -23.28
C PRO A 309 21.43 21.20 -23.41
N GLY A 310 21.93 21.05 -24.64
CA GLY A 310 23.36 20.85 -24.89
C GLY A 310 23.90 19.47 -24.50
N GLN A 311 23.09 18.61 -23.88
CA GLN A 311 23.44 17.20 -23.72
C GLN A 311 23.26 16.47 -25.05
N PRO A 312 24.19 15.56 -25.42
CA PRO A 312 24.01 14.73 -26.59
C PRO A 312 22.76 13.88 -26.38
N SER A 313 21.76 14.10 -27.22
CA SER A 313 20.53 13.31 -27.22
C SER A 313 20.91 11.83 -27.25
N ALA A 314 20.16 10.97 -26.55
CA ALA A 314 20.36 9.52 -26.69
C ALA A 314 20.27 9.05 -28.16
N ARG A 315 19.58 9.83 -29.00
CA ARG A 315 19.58 9.70 -30.46
C ARG A 315 20.94 10.00 -31.09
N ASP A 316 21.60 11.11 -30.74
CA ASP A 316 22.88 11.52 -31.33
C ASP A 316 24.01 10.56 -30.95
N GLN A 317 23.97 9.95 -29.76
CA GLN A 317 24.93 8.92 -29.36
C GLN A 317 24.73 7.58 -30.10
N LEU A 318 23.52 7.34 -30.66
CA LEU A 318 23.21 6.11 -31.40
C LEU A 318 23.49 6.24 -32.91
N PHE A 319 23.54 7.47 -33.45
CA PHE A 319 23.75 7.69 -34.88
C PHE A 319 25.21 7.51 -35.35
N ASP A 320 26.15 7.29 -34.45
CA ASP A 320 27.52 6.88 -34.80
C ASP A 320 27.66 5.35 -35.05
N PHE A 321 26.58 4.59 -34.89
CA PHE A 321 26.48 3.18 -35.33
C PHE A 321 25.16 2.95 -36.07
N HIS A 322 25.15 3.19 -37.39
CA HIS A 322 24.02 2.94 -38.28
C HIS A 322 23.44 1.52 -38.14
N HIS A 323 22.29 1.34 -37.48
CA HIS A 323 21.34 0.25 -37.72
C HIS A 323 19.89 0.76 -37.56
N PRO A 324 19.03 0.65 -38.60
CA PRO A 324 17.65 1.12 -38.54
C PRO A 324 16.75 0.09 -37.82
N GLY A 325 16.38 0.36 -36.57
CA GLY A 325 15.46 -0.46 -35.77
C GLY A 325 14.32 0.36 -35.17
N SER A 326 13.14 -0.26 -35.02
CA SER A 326 11.90 0.32 -34.51
C SER A 326 12.02 0.81 -33.05
N PRO A 327 11.18 1.77 -32.60
CA PRO A 327 11.24 2.31 -31.24
C PRO A 327 11.06 1.28 -30.11
N GLU A 328 10.37 0.17 -30.36
CA GLU A 328 10.17 -0.90 -29.38
C GLU A 328 11.42 -1.78 -29.22
N ALA A 329 12.16 -2.00 -30.31
CA ALA A 329 13.46 -2.68 -30.27
C ALA A 329 14.51 -1.85 -29.53
N ASN A 330 14.41 -0.52 -29.57
CA ASN A 330 15.34 0.38 -28.89
C ASN A 330 15.23 0.32 -27.37
N ALA A 331 14.02 0.19 -26.81
CA ALA A 331 13.84 0.04 -25.37
C ALA A 331 14.42 -1.29 -24.86
N ALA A 332 14.20 -2.37 -25.61
CA ALA A 332 14.77 -3.68 -25.28
C ALA A 332 16.30 -3.69 -25.38
N ALA A 333 16.86 -3.11 -26.44
CA ALA A 333 18.32 -3.03 -26.64
C ALA A 333 19.02 -2.14 -25.60
N GLN A 334 18.40 -1.02 -25.18
CA GLN A 334 18.94 -0.19 -24.09
C GLN A 334 18.92 -0.95 -22.76
N ASN A 335 17.84 -1.67 -22.48
CA ASN A 335 17.73 -2.47 -21.26
C ASN A 335 18.73 -3.65 -21.26
N GLU A 336 18.99 -4.25 -22.43
CA GLU A 336 19.99 -5.30 -22.58
C GLU A 336 21.44 -4.76 -22.48
N ALA A 337 21.73 -3.62 -23.10
CA ALA A 337 23.03 -2.95 -22.96
C ALA A 337 23.30 -2.53 -21.51
N PHE A 338 22.27 -2.04 -20.82
CA PHE A 338 22.33 -1.76 -19.38
C PHE A 338 22.65 -3.04 -18.60
N ARG A 339 21.91 -4.13 -18.82
CA ARG A 339 22.16 -5.43 -18.17
C ARG A 339 23.60 -5.93 -18.36
N ARG A 340 24.13 -5.86 -19.59
CA ARG A 340 25.52 -6.24 -19.91
C ARG A 340 26.55 -5.37 -19.19
N ARG A 341 26.34 -4.05 -19.09
CA ARG A 341 27.27 -3.14 -18.40
C ARG A 341 27.35 -3.41 -16.90
N TYR A 342 26.26 -3.84 -16.29
CA TYR A 342 26.18 -4.08 -14.84
C TYR A 342 26.30 -5.56 -14.45
N GLY A 343 26.68 -6.44 -15.38
CA GLY A 343 26.83 -7.87 -15.10
C GLY A 343 25.53 -8.57 -14.69
N LEU A 344 24.38 -7.97 -15.00
CA LEU A 344 23.08 -8.58 -14.81
C LEU A 344 22.91 -9.58 -15.94
N GLU A 345 23.09 -10.87 -15.65
CA GLU A 345 22.91 -11.90 -16.67
C GLU A 345 21.53 -11.74 -17.31
N PRO A 346 21.43 -11.79 -18.65
CA PRO A 346 20.14 -11.72 -19.32
C PRO A 346 19.30 -12.86 -18.74
N GLY A 347 18.15 -12.52 -18.13
CA GLY A 347 17.21 -13.48 -17.57
C GLY A 347 16.84 -14.50 -18.64
N GLY A 348 17.61 -15.58 -18.69
CA GLY A 348 17.52 -16.59 -19.72
C GLY A 348 16.18 -17.27 -19.55
N ARG A 349 15.29 -17.08 -20.51
CA ARG A 349 14.29 -18.11 -20.83
C ARG A 349 15.07 -19.42 -20.91
N GLY A 350 14.76 -20.34 -20.01
CA GLY A 350 15.48 -21.59 -19.78
C GLY A 350 16.08 -22.16 -21.06
N GLY A 351 17.39 -21.99 -21.22
CA GLY A 351 18.17 -22.81 -22.13
C GLY A 351 18.03 -24.22 -21.62
N ALA A 352 17.49 -25.10 -22.46
CA ALA A 352 17.47 -26.53 -22.21
C ALA A 352 18.88 -26.99 -21.76
N PRO A 353 18.97 -27.89 -20.77
CA PRO A 353 20.26 -28.37 -20.29
C PRO A 353 21.08 -28.91 -21.46
N SER A 354 22.31 -28.41 -21.62
CA SER A 354 23.29 -28.99 -22.54
C SER A 354 23.31 -30.50 -22.34
N PRO A 355 23.13 -31.32 -23.40
CA PRO A 355 23.23 -32.76 -23.29
C PRO A 355 24.63 -33.11 -22.76
N ALA A 356 24.66 -34.01 -21.78
CA ALA A 356 25.88 -34.46 -21.14
C ALA A 356 26.91 -34.92 -22.20
N PRO A 357 28.22 -34.62 -21.99
CA PRO A 357 29.26 -35.07 -22.90
C PRO A 357 29.22 -36.59 -23.01
N GLN A 358 29.03 -37.10 -24.23
CA GLN A 358 29.07 -38.53 -24.50
C GLN A 358 30.47 -39.05 -24.15
N PRO A 359 30.59 -40.16 -23.39
CA PRO A 359 31.86 -40.78 -23.11
C PRO A 359 32.46 -41.28 -24.44
N GLY A 360 33.65 -40.74 -24.78
CA GLY A 360 34.41 -41.19 -25.93
C GLY A 360 34.80 -42.67 -25.84
N PRO A 361 35.00 -43.34 -26.99
CA PRO A 361 35.33 -44.76 -27.03
C PRO A 361 36.68 -45.00 -26.34
N LYS A 362 36.70 -45.99 -25.44
CA LYS A 362 37.93 -46.46 -24.81
C LYS A 362 38.88 -47.04 -25.87
N PRO A 363 40.17 -46.70 -25.86
CA PRO A 363 41.15 -47.40 -26.69
C PRO A 363 41.22 -48.87 -26.26
N PHE A 364 41.31 -49.75 -27.25
CA PHE A 364 41.57 -51.17 -27.06
C PHE A 364 42.97 -51.38 -26.48
N GLU A 365 43.05 -52.06 -25.34
CA GLU A 365 44.17 -52.91 -24.92
C GLU A 365 43.63 -54.21 -24.35
#